data_AF-A0A2G2VL61-F1
#
_entry.id   AF-A0A2G2VL61-F1
#
_cell.length_a   1.000
_cell.length_b   1.000
_cell.length_c   1.000
_cell.angle_alpha   90.00
_cell.angle_beta   90.00
_cell.angle_gamma   90.00
#
_symmetry.space_group_name_H-M   'P 1'
#
loop_
_entity.id
_entity.type
_entity.pdbx_description
1 polymer ?
#
loop_
_entity_poly.entity_id
_entity_poly.type
_entity_poly.pdbx_seq_one_letter_code
_entity_poly.pdbx_strand_id
1 'polypeptide(L)'
;MVQSMSMSTLATSRYCGVCGATCLRRQFGKIKETTIGFGESQFIWNDRRKSLSFATNVDIIKARCLRVQAGWLFKGGDKSSEANVERSENANEDILMFFFQLDLATRVQYALNVEQYEIAQQLREKLTEVESEVLRQQESRRGSASKSEAQDKAISILRLRADLQNAVQSENYDLAAKLRDDISKLEAESLTASLRAQAYENAQYAFRLGQKVNHKNFGYRGVICGMDPICCESTSWMETARVGKLTRGPDQPFYQVLVDVHTDPNLLVAYVPEESLVAPTEPDKDRFDHPYTSFLFYGMDAAGDFIPIKQLREKYNKPRHEVPYDPEDENSGESS
;
A
#
# COMPACT_ATOMS: atom_id res chain seq x y z
N MET A 1 33.92 37.85 -34.10
CA MET A 1 32.71 37.03 -33.89
C MET A 1 32.96 36.13 -32.68
N VAL A 2 32.63 36.63 -31.48
CA VAL A 2 31.59 36.15 -30.53
C VAL A 2 31.96 34.79 -29.89
N GLN A 3 32.73 34.73 -28.79
CA GLN A 3 32.42 34.87 -27.35
C GLN A 3 31.57 33.75 -26.68
N SER A 4 32.28 32.94 -25.89
CA SER A 4 32.01 32.41 -24.53
C SER A 4 30.69 31.69 -24.18
N MET A 5 30.89 30.42 -23.81
CA MET A 5 30.26 29.60 -22.76
C MET A 5 29.21 30.28 -21.87
N SER A 6 27.99 29.73 -21.86
CA SER A 6 26.93 30.06 -20.89
C SER A 6 26.95 29.10 -19.70
N MET A 7 27.13 29.67 -18.51
CA MET A 7 26.79 29.08 -17.22
C MET A 7 25.52 29.78 -16.73
N SER A 8 24.47 29.02 -16.42
CA SER A 8 23.24 29.55 -15.81
C SER A 8 23.21 29.18 -14.33
N THR A 9 23.40 30.22 -13.52
CA THR A 9 23.25 30.30 -12.07
C THR A 9 21.78 30.21 -11.67
N LEU A 10 21.43 29.34 -10.73
CA LEU A 10 20.12 29.36 -10.06
C LEU A 10 20.21 30.17 -8.75
N ALA A 11 19.37 31.20 -8.71
CA ALA A 11 19.26 32.18 -7.66
C ALA A 11 18.53 31.63 -6.42
N THR A 12 19.10 31.91 -5.26
CA THR A 12 18.45 31.81 -3.95
C THR A 12 17.51 32.99 -3.75
N SER A 13 16.20 32.75 -3.76
CA SER A 13 15.20 33.76 -3.39
C SER A 13 14.79 33.58 -1.93
N ARG A 14 15.22 34.52 -1.10
CA ARG A 14 14.64 34.82 0.20
C ARG A 14 13.37 35.63 -0.03
N TYR A 15 12.24 35.22 0.54
CA TYR A 15 11.17 36.16 0.85
C TYR A 15 10.75 36.01 2.31
N CYS A 16 11.06 37.08 3.06
CA CYS A 16 10.61 37.37 4.40
C CYS A 16 9.27 38.11 4.27
N GLY A 17 8.21 37.59 4.88
CA GLY A 17 6.91 38.25 4.99
C GLY A 17 6.60 38.53 6.45
N VAL A 18 6.95 39.73 6.90
CA VAL A 18 6.50 40.31 8.18
C VAL A 18 5.14 40.96 7.92
N CYS A 19 4.09 40.47 8.58
CA CYS A 19 2.84 41.21 8.78
C CYS A 19 2.47 41.14 10.27
N GLY A 20 2.35 42.31 10.89
CA GLY A 20 2.25 42.49 12.33
C GLY A 20 0.96 41.96 12.93
N ALA A 21 1.09 41.22 14.04
CA ALA A 21 -0.02 40.89 14.93
C ALA A 21 -0.14 41.98 16.00
N THR A 22 -1.22 42.74 15.94
CA THR A 22 -1.67 43.61 17.03
C THR A 22 -2.11 42.75 18.21
N CYS A 23 -1.49 43.02 19.37
CA CYS A 23 -1.86 42.42 20.65
C CYS A 23 -3.29 42.83 21.04
N LEU A 24 -4.24 41.91 20.99
CA LEU A 24 -5.50 42.02 21.74
C LEU A 24 -5.54 40.95 22.84
N ARG A 25 -5.22 41.44 24.04
CA ARG A 25 -5.35 40.78 25.33
C ARG A 25 -6.84 40.50 25.58
N ARG A 26 -7.29 39.24 25.47
CA ARG A 26 -8.58 38.79 26.02
C ARG A 26 -8.34 38.10 27.36
N GLN A 27 -8.91 38.68 28.40
CA GLN A 27 -8.99 38.14 29.75
C GLN A 27 -9.81 36.84 29.73
N PHE A 28 -9.24 35.74 30.18
CA PHE A 28 -10.04 34.60 30.64
C PHE A 28 -10.32 34.80 32.13
N GLY A 29 -11.60 34.98 32.44
CA GLY A 29 -12.13 35.07 33.79
C GLY A 29 -12.02 33.72 34.51
N LYS A 30 -11.63 33.80 35.79
CA LYS A 30 -11.76 32.70 36.76
C LYS A 30 -13.23 32.26 36.85
N ILE A 31 -13.49 30.98 36.61
CA ILE A 31 -14.75 30.34 37.02
C ILE A 31 -14.41 29.33 38.12
N LYS A 32 -15.21 29.39 39.18
CA LYS A 32 -15.01 28.87 40.52
C LYS A 32 -15.30 27.36 40.59
N GLU A 33 -14.56 26.68 41.45
CA GLU A 33 -14.93 25.41 42.07
C GLU A 33 -16.35 25.47 42.63
N THR A 34 -17.14 24.43 42.33
CA THR A 34 -18.33 24.09 43.11
C THR A 34 -18.31 22.59 43.40
N THR A 35 -18.08 22.28 44.67
CA THR A 35 -18.26 20.99 45.31
C THR A 35 -19.75 20.62 45.27
N ILE A 36 -20.11 19.46 44.70
CA ILE A 36 -21.42 18.84 44.90
C ILE A 36 -21.22 17.36 45.26
N GLY A 37 -21.98 16.95 46.28
CA GLY A 37 -21.82 15.75 47.10
C GLY A 37 -21.98 14.42 46.36
N PHE A 38 -21.25 13.45 46.91
CA PHE A 38 -21.34 12.02 46.68
C PHE A 38 -22.75 11.47 46.92
N GLY A 39 -23.28 10.74 45.94
CA GLY A 39 -24.36 9.77 46.10
C GLY A 39 -23.87 8.43 45.54
N GLU A 40 -23.78 7.43 46.41
CA GLU A 40 -23.26 6.10 46.13
C GLU A 40 -24.08 5.36 45.06
N SER A 41 -23.40 4.86 44.03
CA SER A 41 -23.83 3.68 43.29
C SER A 41 -22.59 2.86 42.95
N GLN A 42 -22.46 1.72 43.64
CA GLN A 42 -21.37 0.76 43.49
C GLN A 42 -21.37 0.15 42.09
N PHE A 43 -20.34 0.45 41.31
CA PHE A 43 -19.85 -0.46 40.27
C PHE A 43 -18.41 -0.82 40.58
N ILE A 44 -18.22 -2.08 40.96
CA ILE A 44 -16.94 -2.68 41.34
C ILE A 44 -16.07 -2.79 40.10
N TRP A 45 -15.06 -1.93 39.97
CA TRP A 45 -13.94 -2.12 39.05
C TRP A 45 -12.78 -2.74 39.83
N ASN A 46 -12.53 -4.03 39.61
CA ASN A 46 -11.35 -4.68 40.16
C ASN A 46 -10.11 -4.21 39.39
N ASP A 47 -9.31 -3.40 40.07
CA ASP A 47 -7.95 -3.03 39.70
C ASP A 47 -7.06 -4.28 39.66
N ARG A 48 -6.54 -4.60 38.48
CA ARG A 48 -5.29 -5.35 38.34
C ARG A 48 -4.42 -4.67 37.28
N ARG A 49 -3.75 -3.59 37.68
CA ARG A 49 -2.46 -3.22 37.09
C ARG A 49 -1.52 -4.43 37.14
N LYS A 50 -1.16 -4.97 35.98
CA LYS A 50 0.15 -5.58 35.78
C LYS A 50 0.95 -4.65 34.89
N SER A 51 1.93 -3.99 35.53
CA SER A 51 3.06 -3.34 34.89
C SER A 51 3.64 -4.25 33.79
N LEU A 52 3.57 -3.81 32.53
CA LEU A 52 4.35 -4.38 31.44
C LEU A 52 5.61 -3.53 31.29
N SER A 53 6.65 -3.92 32.02
CA SER A 53 8.02 -3.51 31.73
C SER A 53 8.47 -4.22 30.45
N PHE A 54 8.66 -3.47 29.36
CA PHE A 54 9.35 -3.97 28.18
C PHE A 54 10.84 -4.08 28.50
N ALA A 55 11.27 -5.29 28.87
CA ALA A 55 12.69 -5.63 28.92
C ALA A 55 13.18 -5.85 27.49
N THR A 56 14.10 -5.00 27.05
CA THR A 56 14.89 -5.16 25.83
C THR A 56 15.86 -6.33 26.00
N ASN A 57 15.65 -7.40 25.25
CA ASN A 57 16.70 -8.31 24.80
C ASN A 57 16.33 -8.76 23.39
N VAL A 58 17.11 -8.30 22.41
CA VAL A 58 17.05 -8.77 21.03
C VAL A 58 18.29 -9.64 20.83
N ASP A 59 18.14 -10.94 21.11
CA ASP A 59 19.12 -11.93 20.69
C ASP A 59 18.84 -12.31 19.23
N ILE A 60 19.84 -12.02 18.37
CA ILE A 60 19.88 -12.40 16.97
C ILE A 60 19.94 -13.93 16.89
N ILE A 61 18.81 -14.57 16.56
CA ILE A 61 18.75 -16.00 16.26
C ILE A 61 18.57 -16.18 14.76
N LYS A 62 19.53 -16.91 14.17
CA LYS A 62 19.65 -17.35 12.78
C LYS A 62 18.32 -17.69 12.10
N ALA A 63 18.25 -17.31 10.83
CA ALA A 63 17.24 -17.65 9.84
C ALA A 63 16.67 -19.06 10.01
N ARG A 64 15.43 -19.12 10.50
CA ARG A 64 14.49 -20.20 10.25
C ARG A 64 13.21 -19.50 9.80
N CYS A 65 12.72 -19.84 8.61
CA CYS A 65 11.40 -19.47 8.11
C CYS A 65 10.36 -19.92 9.14
N LEU A 66 10.00 -19.01 10.05
CA LEU A 66 8.87 -19.17 10.95
C LEU A 66 7.64 -18.73 10.17
N ARG A 67 6.89 -19.72 9.71
CA ARG A 67 5.56 -19.52 9.15
C ARG A 67 4.68 -18.91 10.25
N VAL A 68 4.43 -17.61 10.18
CA VAL A 68 3.55 -16.91 11.12
C VAL A 68 2.12 -17.18 10.68
N GLN A 69 1.48 -18.16 11.30
CA GLN A 69 0.06 -18.42 11.10
C GLN A 69 -0.73 -17.52 12.04
N ALA A 70 -1.14 -16.34 11.55
CA ALA A 70 -2.13 -15.52 12.24
C ALA A 70 -3.50 -16.23 12.18
N GLY A 71 -3.82 -17.00 13.23
CA GLY A 71 -5.13 -17.62 13.44
C GLY A 71 -5.87 -16.91 14.55
N TRP A 72 -7.01 -16.29 14.24
CA TRP A 72 -7.92 -15.72 15.24
C TRP A 72 -8.86 -16.80 15.79
N LEU A 73 -9.30 -16.63 17.05
CA LEU A 73 -10.08 -17.63 17.81
C LEU A 73 -11.59 -17.70 17.46
N PHE A 74 -12.02 -17.20 16.30
CA PHE A 74 -13.39 -17.39 15.83
C PHE A 74 -13.46 -18.65 14.98
N LYS A 75 -13.63 -19.81 15.64
CA LYS A 75 -13.89 -21.09 14.97
C LYS A 75 -15.34 -21.11 14.47
N GLY A 76 -15.60 -20.41 13.36
CA GLY A 76 -16.78 -20.59 12.54
C GLY A 76 -16.69 -21.92 11.79
N GLY A 77 -17.81 -22.64 11.66
CA GLY A 77 -17.86 -24.03 11.21
C GLY A 77 -17.22 -24.32 9.84
N ASP A 78 -16.99 -25.62 9.63
CA ASP A 78 -16.28 -26.34 8.55
C ASP A 78 -16.76 -26.10 7.09
N LYS A 79 -17.23 -24.89 6.75
CA LYS A 79 -17.29 -24.46 5.36
C LYS A 79 -15.95 -23.81 5.05
N SER A 80 -15.00 -24.60 4.54
CA SER A 80 -13.84 -24.03 3.85
C SER A 80 -14.37 -23.19 2.70
N SER A 81 -14.51 -21.88 2.92
CA SER A 81 -14.96 -20.95 1.89
C SER A 81 -14.01 -21.09 0.71
N GLU A 82 -14.55 -21.35 -0.49
CA GLU A 82 -13.74 -21.47 -1.71
C GLU A 82 -12.94 -20.19 -1.99
N ALA A 83 -13.35 -19.06 -1.39
CA ALA A 83 -12.65 -17.79 -1.43
C ALA A 83 -11.27 -17.81 -0.72
N ASN A 84 -10.99 -18.80 0.13
CA ASN A 84 -9.68 -18.93 0.80
C ASN A 84 -8.51 -19.10 -0.18
N VAL A 85 -8.79 -19.49 -1.42
CA VAL A 85 -7.79 -19.60 -2.48
C VAL A 85 -7.21 -18.21 -2.84
N GLU A 86 -7.97 -17.13 -2.61
CA GLU A 86 -7.53 -15.74 -2.84
C GLU A 86 -6.77 -15.14 -1.65
N ARG A 87 -6.60 -15.91 -0.58
CA ARG A 87 -5.79 -15.48 0.56
C ARG A 87 -4.34 -15.39 0.14
N SER A 88 -3.78 -14.19 0.17
CA SER A 88 -2.34 -13.97 0.00
C SER A 88 -1.67 -13.65 1.34
N GLU A 89 -0.64 -14.41 1.70
CA GLU A 89 0.22 -14.09 2.84
C GLU A 89 1.02 -12.81 2.59
N ASN A 90 1.45 -12.58 1.35
CA ASN A 90 2.25 -11.42 0.97
C ASN A 90 1.45 -10.11 0.96
N ALA A 91 0.18 -10.12 0.53
CA ALA A 91 -0.72 -8.97 0.68
C ALA A 91 -0.99 -8.65 2.16
N ASN A 92 -1.11 -9.68 3.00
CA ASN A 92 -1.23 -9.50 4.45
C ASN A 92 0.03 -8.87 5.05
N GLU A 93 1.22 -9.36 4.67
CA GLU A 93 2.50 -8.80 5.10
C GLU A 93 2.65 -7.33 4.68
N ASP A 94 2.24 -6.97 3.46
CA ASP A 94 2.30 -5.58 2.98
C ASP A 94 1.44 -4.63 3.83
N ILE A 95 0.23 -5.05 4.21
CA ILE A 95 -0.64 -4.28 5.12
C ILE A 95 -0.02 -4.17 6.53
N LEU A 96 0.51 -5.28 7.07
CA LEU A 96 1.15 -5.28 8.39
C LEU A 96 2.39 -4.39 8.42
N MET A 97 3.18 -4.42 7.35
CA MET A 97 4.36 -3.59 7.19
C MET A 97 3.99 -2.11 7.11
N PHE A 98 2.92 -1.79 6.38
CA PHE A 98 2.37 -0.44 6.33
C PHE A 98 1.93 0.05 7.73
N PHE A 99 1.28 -0.80 8.53
CA PHE A 99 0.93 -0.46 9.92
C PHE A 99 2.16 -0.20 10.79
N PHE A 100 3.21 -0.99 10.62
CA PHE A 100 4.44 -0.79 11.37
C PHE A 100 5.09 0.56 11.03
N GLN A 101 5.11 0.94 9.76
CA GLN A 101 5.58 2.26 9.31
C GLN A 101 4.74 3.40 9.91
N LEU A 102 3.41 3.26 9.93
CA LEU A 102 2.52 4.26 10.54
C LEU A 102 2.73 4.42 12.05
N ASP A 103 2.91 3.30 12.77
CA ASP A 103 3.17 3.31 14.21
C ASP A 103 4.51 4.00 14.51
N LEU A 104 5.58 3.64 13.79
CA LEU A 104 6.89 4.29 13.93
C LEU A 104 6.81 5.79 13.63
N ALA A 105 6.16 6.20 12.54
CA ALA A 105 6.00 7.61 12.20
C ALA A 105 5.23 8.39 13.28
N THR A 106 4.20 7.78 13.85
CA THR A 106 3.41 8.37 14.93
C THR A 106 4.24 8.53 16.21
N ARG A 107 5.05 7.52 16.57
CA ARG A 107 5.96 7.58 17.72
C ARG A 107 7.05 8.63 17.52
N VAL A 108 7.59 8.77 16.31
CA VAL A 108 8.52 9.86 15.97
C VAL A 108 7.85 11.21 16.22
N GLN A 109 6.64 11.42 15.70
CA GLN A 109 5.92 12.68 15.90
C GLN A 109 5.63 12.96 17.39
N TYR A 110 5.23 11.93 18.14
CA TYR A 110 5.02 12.05 19.58
C TYR A 110 6.30 12.43 20.32
N ALA A 111 7.43 11.76 20.04
CA ALA A 111 8.71 12.07 20.67
C ALA A 111 9.17 13.51 20.37
N LEU A 112 8.95 14.00 19.13
CA LEU A 112 9.20 15.39 18.76
C LEU A 112 8.31 16.37 19.53
N ASN A 113 7.02 16.04 19.71
CA ASN A 113 6.09 16.87 20.47
C ASN A 113 6.44 16.95 21.97
N VAL A 114 7.10 15.92 22.50
CA VAL A 114 7.59 15.86 23.89
C VAL A 114 9.06 16.30 24.02
N GLU A 115 9.65 16.81 22.93
CA GLU A 115 11.04 17.29 22.86
C GLU A 115 12.11 16.23 23.20
N GLN A 116 11.80 14.96 23.01
CA GLN A 116 12.73 13.83 23.18
C GLN A 116 13.46 13.55 21.86
N TYR A 117 14.40 14.44 21.51
CA TYR A 117 15.05 14.43 20.19
C TYR A 117 15.93 13.20 19.95
N GLU A 118 16.63 12.69 20.96
CA GLU A 118 17.48 11.50 20.83
C GLU A 118 16.64 10.26 20.50
N ILE A 119 15.49 10.11 21.18
CA ILE A 119 14.54 9.01 20.93
C ILE A 119 13.92 9.18 19.55
N ALA A 120 13.52 10.41 19.18
CA ALA A 120 12.99 10.69 17.85
C ALA A 120 13.99 10.34 16.74
N GLN A 121 15.29 10.61 16.95
CA GLN A 121 16.33 10.26 16.00
C GLN A 121 16.48 8.74 15.86
N GLN A 122 16.54 7.99 16.96
CA GLN A 122 16.61 6.53 16.94
C GLN A 122 15.40 5.90 16.22
N LEU A 123 14.20 6.44 16.44
CA LEU A 123 12.99 5.97 15.78
C LEU A 123 13.00 6.29 14.28
N ARG A 124 13.54 7.45 13.87
CA ARG A 124 13.73 7.79 12.45
C ARG A 124 14.73 6.86 11.77
N GLU A 125 15.84 6.55 12.42
CA GLU A 125 16.84 5.61 11.89
C GLU A 125 16.21 4.23 11.64
N LYS A 126 15.43 3.72 12.60
CA LYS A 126 14.67 2.48 12.45
C LYS A 126 13.63 2.55 11.35
N LEU A 127 12.92 3.68 11.21
CA LEU A 127 11.95 3.86 10.14
C LEU A 127 12.64 3.78 8.77
N THR A 128 13.76 4.46 8.59
CA THR A 128 14.56 4.40 7.36
C THR A 128 15.07 2.99 7.07
N GLU A 129 15.54 2.27 8.09
CA GLU A 129 15.97 0.87 7.95
C GLU A 129 14.80 0.00 7.43
N VAL A 130 13.64 0.12 8.06
CA VAL A 130 12.42 -0.59 7.65
C VAL A 130 12.03 -0.23 6.22
N GLU A 131 11.97 1.05 5.87
CA GLU A 131 11.66 1.50 4.51
C GLU A 131 12.62 0.91 3.47
N SER A 132 13.93 0.85 3.78
CA SER A 132 14.91 0.25 2.89
C SER A 132 14.72 -1.26 2.71
N GLU A 133 14.35 -1.96 3.78
CA GLU A 133 14.08 -3.40 3.74
C GLU A 133 12.79 -3.73 2.98
N VAL A 134 11.75 -2.91 3.15
CA VAL A 134 10.50 -3.03 2.40
C VAL A 134 10.75 -2.84 0.91
N LEU A 135 11.50 -1.80 0.54
CA LEU A 135 11.87 -1.58 -0.86
C LEU A 135 12.66 -2.76 -1.43
N ARG A 136 13.65 -3.28 -0.69
CA ARG A 136 14.43 -4.45 -1.11
C ARG A 136 13.55 -5.69 -1.31
N GLN A 137 12.63 -5.96 -0.39
CA GLN A 137 11.68 -7.07 -0.52
C GLN A 137 10.74 -6.89 -1.69
N GLN A 138 10.22 -5.67 -1.88
CA GLN A 138 9.34 -5.34 -2.98
C GLN A 138 10.05 -5.50 -4.33
N GLU A 139 11.32 -5.09 -4.45
CA GLU A 139 12.13 -5.28 -5.67
C GLU A 139 12.40 -6.75 -5.97
N SER A 140 12.70 -7.55 -4.93
CA SER A 140 12.87 -9.00 -5.08
C SER A 140 11.58 -9.68 -5.55
N ARG A 141 10.44 -9.27 -5.00
CA ARG A 141 9.10 -9.77 -5.36
C ARG A 141 8.66 -9.32 -6.75
N ARG A 142 8.96 -8.07 -7.11
CA ARG A 142 8.71 -7.47 -8.43
C ARG A 142 9.62 -8.05 -9.53
N GLY A 143 10.35 -9.15 -9.27
CA GLY A 143 11.30 -9.76 -10.19
C GLY A 143 10.89 -9.65 -11.67
N SER A 144 11.85 -9.35 -12.55
CA SER A 144 11.67 -9.20 -14.01
C SER A 144 10.67 -8.15 -14.55
N ALA A 145 10.03 -7.33 -13.69
CA ALA A 145 9.13 -6.25 -14.12
C ALA A 145 9.71 -4.84 -13.89
N SER A 146 11.00 -4.75 -13.55
CA SER A 146 11.67 -3.48 -13.34
C SER A 146 12.22 -2.93 -14.65
N LYS A 147 12.18 -1.60 -14.78
CA LYS A 147 12.86 -0.87 -15.85
C LYS A 147 14.35 -1.23 -15.96
N SER A 148 14.98 -1.59 -14.83
CA SER A 148 16.36 -2.07 -14.79
C SER A 148 16.55 -3.36 -15.57
N GLU A 149 15.62 -4.32 -15.50
CA GLU A 149 15.80 -5.60 -16.20
C GLU A 149 15.70 -5.44 -17.72
N ALA A 150 14.77 -4.61 -18.21
CA ALA A 150 14.70 -4.28 -19.63
C ALA A 150 16.00 -3.61 -20.12
N GLN A 151 16.61 -2.76 -19.27
CA GLN A 151 17.91 -2.16 -19.53
C GLN A 151 19.04 -3.20 -19.52
N ASP A 152 19.06 -4.12 -18.55
CA ASP A 152 20.07 -5.18 -18.43
C ASP A 152 20.02 -6.16 -19.61
N LYS A 153 18.81 -6.51 -20.05
CA LYS A 153 18.58 -7.30 -21.27
C LYS A 153 19.05 -6.54 -22.51
N ALA A 154 18.74 -5.25 -22.63
CA ALA A 154 19.22 -4.42 -23.73
C ALA A 154 20.76 -4.34 -23.77
N ILE A 155 21.42 -4.18 -22.62
CA ILE A 155 22.89 -4.20 -22.51
C ILE A 155 23.44 -5.57 -22.95
N SER A 156 22.80 -6.66 -22.53
CA SER A 156 23.19 -8.02 -22.92
C SER A 156 23.05 -8.26 -24.43
N ILE A 157 21.96 -7.77 -25.03
CA ILE A 157 21.75 -7.80 -26.49
C ILE A 157 22.86 -7.05 -27.23
N LEU A 158 23.27 -5.87 -26.74
CA LEU A 158 24.36 -5.10 -27.35
C LEU A 158 25.70 -5.86 -27.30
N ARG A 159 25.99 -6.55 -26.18
CA ARG A 159 27.19 -7.40 -26.05
C ARG A 159 27.17 -8.54 -27.06
N LEU A 160 26.06 -9.28 -27.14
CA LEU A 160 25.92 -10.40 -28.09
C LEU A 160 26.00 -9.94 -29.54
N ARG A 161 25.50 -8.74 -29.86
CA ARG A 161 25.65 -8.15 -31.21
C ARG A 161 27.11 -7.84 -31.54
N ALA A 162 27.91 -7.39 -30.58
CA ALA A 162 29.34 -7.20 -30.78
C ALA A 162 30.07 -8.55 -30.98
N ASP A 163 29.72 -9.57 -30.20
CA ASP A 163 30.27 -10.91 -30.35
C ASP A 163 29.88 -11.55 -31.70
N LEU A 164 28.65 -11.30 -32.16
CA LEU A 164 28.18 -11.73 -33.48
C LEU A 164 29.03 -11.11 -34.59
N GLN A 165 29.33 -9.81 -34.49
CA GLN A 165 30.20 -9.12 -35.46
C GLN A 165 31.61 -9.73 -35.47
N ASN A 166 32.16 -10.03 -34.30
CA ASN A 166 33.47 -10.68 -34.17
C ASN A 166 33.48 -12.10 -34.76
N ALA A 167 32.41 -12.88 -34.54
CA ALA A 167 32.26 -14.24 -35.08
C ALA A 167 32.18 -14.21 -36.62
N VAL A 168 31.45 -13.24 -37.18
CA VAL A 168 31.38 -13.03 -38.63
C VAL A 168 32.74 -12.63 -39.20
N GLN A 169 33.46 -11.73 -38.53
CA GLN A 169 34.79 -11.28 -38.98
C GLN A 169 35.86 -12.39 -38.90
N SER A 170 35.69 -13.33 -37.98
CA SER A 170 36.54 -14.51 -37.84
C SER A 170 36.06 -15.72 -38.67
N GLU A 171 35.06 -15.53 -39.54
CA GLU A 171 34.47 -16.56 -40.41
C GLU A 171 33.89 -17.77 -39.65
N ASN A 172 33.56 -17.60 -38.37
CA ASN A 172 32.95 -18.64 -37.54
C ASN A 172 31.42 -18.57 -37.62
N TYR A 173 30.86 -19.11 -38.70
CA TYR A 173 29.43 -19.04 -38.99
C TYR A 173 28.57 -19.89 -38.05
N ASP A 174 29.10 -20.99 -37.51
CA ASP A 174 28.37 -21.84 -36.54
C ASP A 174 28.10 -21.09 -35.24
N LEU A 175 29.09 -20.35 -34.74
CA LEU A 175 28.94 -19.49 -33.57
C LEU A 175 28.00 -18.31 -33.87
N ALA A 176 28.13 -17.69 -35.06
CA ALA A 176 27.27 -16.59 -35.47
C ALA A 176 25.78 -17.00 -35.53
N ALA A 177 25.48 -18.21 -35.98
CA ALA A 177 24.11 -18.74 -35.99
C ALA A 177 23.54 -18.84 -34.56
N LYS A 178 24.29 -19.41 -33.63
CA LYS A 178 23.88 -19.52 -32.21
C LYS A 178 23.65 -18.15 -31.57
N LEU A 179 24.60 -17.22 -31.78
CA LEU A 179 24.48 -15.85 -31.25
C LEU A 179 23.25 -15.12 -31.80
N ARG A 180 22.89 -15.36 -33.06
CA ARG A 180 21.67 -14.81 -33.66
C ARG A 180 20.41 -15.38 -33.02
N ASP A 181 20.37 -16.68 -32.74
CA ASP A 181 19.24 -17.33 -32.05
C ASP A 181 19.11 -16.78 -30.62
N ASP A 182 20.23 -16.63 -29.92
CA ASP A 182 20.28 -16.05 -28.57
C ASP A 182 19.82 -14.59 -28.55
N ILE A 183 20.26 -13.78 -29.53
CA ILE A 183 19.78 -12.40 -29.70
C ILE A 183 18.27 -12.38 -29.93
N SER A 184 17.76 -13.24 -30.83
CA SER A 184 16.33 -13.29 -31.15
C SER A 184 15.50 -13.67 -29.91
N LYS A 185 15.99 -14.62 -29.11
CA LYS A 185 15.38 -15.00 -27.84
C LYS A 185 15.38 -13.85 -26.84
N LEU A 186 16.52 -13.19 -26.63
CA LEU A 186 16.63 -12.07 -25.68
C LEU A 186 15.85 -10.84 -26.14
N GLU A 187 15.74 -10.59 -27.43
CA GLU A 187 14.89 -9.52 -27.98
C GLU A 187 13.41 -9.77 -27.65
N ALA A 188 12.93 -11.01 -27.77
CA ALA A 188 11.57 -11.38 -27.36
C ALA A 188 11.37 -11.21 -25.84
N GLU A 189 12.33 -11.62 -25.03
CA GLU A 189 12.31 -11.45 -23.56
C GLU A 189 12.42 -9.97 -23.13
N SER A 190 13.15 -9.15 -23.90
CA SER A 190 13.30 -7.71 -23.66
C SER A 190 12.04 -6.95 -24.04
N LEU A 191 11.42 -7.33 -25.16
CA LEU A 191 10.15 -6.75 -25.59
C LEU A 191 9.05 -7.04 -24.58
N THR A 192 8.92 -8.30 -24.13
CA THR A 192 7.94 -8.67 -23.10
C THR A 192 8.18 -7.95 -21.78
N ALA A 193 9.43 -7.84 -21.31
CA ALA A 193 9.76 -7.06 -20.11
C ALA A 193 9.44 -5.57 -20.28
N SER A 194 9.70 -4.99 -21.46
CA SER A 194 9.38 -3.60 -21.76
C SER A 194 7.88 -3.33 -21.78
N LEU A 195 7.09 -4.23 -22.38
CA LEU A 195 5.63 -4.15 -22.38
C LEU A 195 5.08 -4.23 -20.95
N ARG A 196 5.62 -5.13 -20.12
CA ARG A 196 5.24 -5.22 -18.69
C ARG A 196 5.59 -3.96 -17.91
N ALA A 197 6.78 -3.39 -18.11
CA ALA A 197 7.18 -2.15 -17.48
C ALA A 197 6.26 -0.98 -17.92
N GLN A 198 5.90 -0.92 -19.20
CA GLN A 198 4.97 0.08 -19.73
C GLN A 198 3.56 -0.09 -19.17
N ALA A 199 3.08 -1.32 -19.05
CA ALA A 199 1.80 -1.64 -18.42
C ALA A 199 1.78 -1.21 -16.94
N TYR A 200 2.91 -1.38 -16.25
CA TYR A 200 3.06 -0.92 -14.87
C TYR A 200 2.96 0.60 -14.73
N GLU A 201 3.63 1.35 -15.61
CA GLU A 201 3.61 2.82 -15.58
C GLU A 201 2.24 3.39 -15.97
N ASN A 202 1.53 2.76 -16.91
CA ASN A 202 0.27 3.25 -17.47
C ASN A 202 -0.96 2.48 -17.00
N ALA A 203 -0.88 1.78 -15.88
CA ALA A 203 -2.00 0.98 -15.39
C ALA A 203 -3.23 1.85 -15.12
N GLN A 204 -4.30 1.53 -15.85
CA GLN A 204 -5.63 2.07 -15.59
C GLN A 204 -6.36 1.13 -14.65
N TYR A 205 -6.93 1.71 -13.59
CA TYR A 205 -7.65 1.00 -12.55
C TYR A 205 -9.14 1.26 -12.73
N ALA A 206 -9.94 0.21 -12.81
CA ALA A 206 -11.40 0.32 -12.87
C ALA A 206 -11.99 0.77 -11.54
N PHE A 207 -11.34 0.40 -10.44
CA PHE A 207 -11.77 0.71 -9.07
C PHE A 207 -10.81 1.64 -8.33
N ARG A 208 -11.35 2.34 -7.34
CA ARG A 208 -10.65 3.36 -6.54
C ARG A 208 -10.27 2.82 -5.16
N LEU A 209 -9.26 3.43 -4.53
CA LEU A 209 -8.95 3.15 -3.12
C LEU A 209 -10.12 3.56 -2.23
N GLY A 210 -10.51 2.69 -1.30
CA GLY A 210 -11.64 2.89 -0.40
C GLY A 210 -13.01 2.57 -1.01
N GLN A 211 -13.07 2.21 -2.29
CA GLN A 211 -14.32 1.83 -2.92
C GLN A 211 -14.80 0.46 -2.40
N LYS A 212 -16.10 0.37 -2.10
CA LYS A 212 -16.76 -0.92 -1.79
C LYS A 212 -16.96 -1.73 -3.07
N VAL A 213 -16.68 -3.02 -3.00
CA VAL A 213 -16.78 -3.95 -4.12
C VAL A 213 -17.35 -5.29 -3.68
N ASN A 214 -17.97 -5.99 -4.62
CA ASN A 214 -18.46 -7.34 -4.45
C ASN A 214 -17.69 -8.29 -5.37
N HIS A 215 -17.36 -9.46 -4.86
CA HIS A 215 -16.72 -10.49 -5.67
C HIS A 215 -17.74 -11.21 -6.57
N LYS A 216 -17.46 -11.34 -7.88
CA LYS A 216 -18.37 -11.96 -8.87
C LYS A 216 -18.78 -13.39 -8.53
N ASN A 217 -17.80 -14.23 -8.23
CA ASN A 217 -18.01 -15.68 -8.06
C ASN A 217 -18.28 -16.06 -6.60
N PHE A 218 -17.46 -15.57 -5.66
CA PHE A 218 -17.59 -15.86 -4.24
C PHE A 218 -18.63 -15.01 -3.51
N GLY A 219 -19.07 -13.89 -4.08
CA GLY A 219 -20.15 -13.07 -3.54
C GLY A 219 -19.84 -12.32 -2.25
N TYR A 220 -18.57 -12.29 -1.78
CA TYR A 220 -18.22 -11.55 -0.58
C TYR A 220 -18.16 -10.05 -0.83
N ARG A 221 -18.48 -9.28 0.21
CA ARG A 221 -18.35 -7.81 0.23
C ARG A 221 -16.98 -7.42 0.74
N GLY A 222 -16.37 -6.42 0.12
CA GLY A 222 -15.06 -5.95 0.50
C GLY A 222 -14.81 -4.48 0.19
N VAL A 223 -13.74 -3.93 0.76
CA VAL A 223 -13.25 -2.58 0.47
C VAL A 223 -11.83 -2.66 -0.05
N ILE A 224 -11.54 -1.91 -1.11
CA ILE A 224 -10.20 -1.86 -1.69
C ILE A 224 -9.27 -1.04 -0.79
N CYS A 225 -8.21 -1.67 -0.29
CA CYS A 225 -7.17 -1.01 0.50
C CYS A 225 -5.83 -0.88 -0.22
N GLY A 226 -5.62 -1.66 -1.29
CA GLY A 226 -4.38 -1.62 -2.07
C GLY A 226 -4.61 -2.00 -3.53
N MET A 227 -3.68 -1.60 -4.38
CA MET A 227 -3.76 -1.83 -5.82
C MET A 227 -2.37 -2.02 -6.41
N ASP A 228 -2.23 -3.05 -7.25
CA ASP A 228 -1.02 -3.38 -7.98
C ASP A 228 -1.31 -3.36 -9.49
N PRO A 229 -0.44 -2.76 -10.32
CA PRO A 229 -0.61 -2.74 -11.78
C PRO A 229 -0.68 -4.13 -12.43
N ILE A 230 0.05 -5.08 -11.85
CA ILE A 230 0.23 -6.46 -12.31
C ILE A 230 0.26 -7.37 -11.09
N CYS A 231 0.07 -8.67 -11.27
CA CYS A 231 0.20 -9.64 -10.18
C CYS A 231 1.62 -9.60 -9.57
N CYS A 232 1.72 -9.29 -8.29
CA CYS A 232 2.98 -9.27 -7.54
C CYS A 232 3.23 -10.55 -6.72
N GLU A 233 2.42 -11.60 -6.93
CA GLU A 233 2.47 -12.84 -6.16
C GLU A 233 3.37 -13.92 -6.76
N SER A 234 3.73 -14.88 -5.92
CA SER A 234 4.47 -16.07 -6.34
C SER A 234 3.72 -16.89 -7.38
N THR A 235 4.46 -17.61 -8.24
CA THR A 235 3.88 -18.51 -9.24
C THR A 235 3.06 -19.63 -8.61
N SER A 236 3.47 -20.15 -7.45
CA SER A 236 2.71 -21.16 -6.70
C SER A 236 1.37 -20.63 -6.19
N TRP A 237 1.32 -19.37 -5.74
CA TRP A 237 0.05 -18.72 -5.40
C TRP A 237 -0.82 -18.53 -6.62
N MET A 238 -0.26 -18.05 -7.75
CA MET A 238 -1.00 -17.87 -9.00
C MET A 238 -1.63 -19.18 -9.53
N GLU A 239 -0.94 -20.31 -9.38
CA GLU A 239 -1.49 -21.63 -9.70
C GLU A 239 -2.65 -22.01 -8.78
N THR A 240 -2.50 -21.75 -7.48
CA THR A 240 -3.53 -22.01 -6.46
C THR A 240 -4.77 -21.18 -6.74
N ALA A 241 -4.61 -19.85 -6.90
CA ALA A 241 -5.62 -18.87 -7.28
C ALA A 241 -6.13 -19.00 -8.71
N ARG A 242 -5.60 -19.95 -9.49
CA ARG A 242 -6.01 -20.25 -10.88
C ARG A 242 -5.95 -19.02 -11.79
N VAL A 243 -5.00 -18.12 -11.55
CA VAL A 243 -4.82 -16.87 -12.32
C VAL A 243 -4.63 -17.16 -13.81
N GLY A 244 -3.99 -18.27 -14.17
CA GLY A 244 -3.81 -18.69 -15.56
C GLY A 244 -5.09 -19.09 -16.31
N LYS A 245 -6.21 -19.31 -15.60
CA LYS A 245 -7.52 -19.62 -16.23
C LYS A 245 -8.36 -18.36 -16.48
N LEU A 246 -7.90 -17.21 -16.00
CA LEU A 246 -8.57 -15.93 -16.14
C LEU A 246 -8.45 -15.41 -17.57
N THR A 247 -9.37 -14.56 -18.00
CA THR A 247 -9.39 -14.09 -19.39
C THR A 247 -8.26 -13.12 -19.68
N ARG A 248 -7.88 -12.30 -18.69
CA ARG A 248 -6.78 -11.32 -18.80
C ARG A 248 -5.48 -11.81 -18.19
N GLY A 249 -5.48 -12.97 -17.53
CA GLY A 249 -4.30 -13.57 -16.93
C GLY A 249 -3.65 -12.71 -15.82
N PRO A 250 -2.32 -12.79 -15.64
CA PRO A 250 -1.60 -12.05 -14.60
C PRO A 250 -1.24 -10.59 -14.99
N ASP A 251 -1.34 -10.23 -16.27
CA ASP A 251 -0.98 -8.91 -16.81
C ASP A 251 -2.14 -7.89 -16.69
N GLN A 252 -2.96 -8.02 -15.64
CA GLN A 252 -4.04 -7.10 -15.30
C GLN A 252 -3.83 -6.50 -13.90
N PRO A 253 -4.52 -5.41 -13.52
CA PRO A 253 -4.47 -4.89 -12.17
C PRO A 253 -5.01 -5.90 -11.15
N PHE A 254 -4.33 -5.98 -10.01
CA PHE A 254 -4.77 -6.75 -8.85
C PHE A 254 -5.06 -5.80 -7.69
N TYR A 255 -6.01 -6.19 -6.86
CA TYR A 255 -6.46 -5.40 -5.72
C TYR A 255 -6.26 -6.17 -4.43
N GLN A 256 -5.80 -5.46 -3.40
CA GLN A 256 -5.85 -5.92 -2.03
C GLN A 256 -7.20 -5.46 -1.45
N VAL A 257 -8.03 -6.42 -1.07
CA VAL A 257 -9.41 -6.19 -0.63
C VAL A 257 -9.54 -6.67 0.81
N LEU A 258 -9.99 -5.79 1.69
CA LEU A 258 -10.43 -6.18 3.03
C LEU A 258 -11.83 -6.75 2.90
N VAL A 259 -12.06 -7.93 3.43
CA VAL A 259 -13.34 -8.64 3.34
C VAL A 259 -14.14 -8.41 4.62
N ASP A 260 -15.45 -8.22 4.49
CA ASP A 260 -16.35 -8.07 5.63
C ASP A 260 -16.36 -9.35 6.48
N VAL A 261 -16.07 -9.21 7.79
CA VAL A 261 -15.99 -10.34 8.73
C VAL A 261 -17.31 -11.08 8.84
N HIS A 262 -18.44 -10.39 8.64
CA HIS A 262 -19.76 -11.02 8.66
C HIS A 262 -20.04 -11.90 7.43
N THR A 263 -19.36 -11.63 6.32
CA THR A 263 -19.56 -12.39 5.07
C THR A 263 -18.66 -13.62 5.04
N ASP A 264 -17.37 -13.46 5.35
CA ASP A 264 -16.42 -14.56 5.48
C ASP A 264 -15.47 -14.34 6.66
N PRO A 265 -15.67 -15.03 7.80
CA PRO A 265 -14.83 -14.82 8.97
C PRO A 265 -13.41 -15.40 8.81
N ASN A 266 -13.18 -16.26 7.82
CA ASN A 266 -11.89 -16.93 7.62
C ASN A 266 -10.96 -16.18 6.65
N LEU A 267 -11.53 -15.31 5.80
CA LEU A 267 -10.82 -14.51 4.83
C LEU A 267 -10.92 -13.04 5.23
N LEU A 268 -9.85 -12.48 5.80
CA LEU A 268 -9.80 -11.06 6.19
C LEU A 268 -9.29 -10.16 5.05
N VAL A 269 -8.25 -10.64 4.36
CA VAL A 269 -7.62 -9.94 3.24
C VAL A 269 -7.55 -10.89 2.07
N ALA A 270 -8.11 -10.45 0.95
CA ALA A 270 -8.08 -11.15 -0.33
C ALA A 270 -7.20 -10.38 -1.31
N TYR A 271 -6.49 -11.13 -2.17
CA TYR A 271 -5.77 -10.58 -3.31
C TYR A 271 -6.45 -11.03 -4.59
N VAL A 272 -7.06 -10.08 -5.30
CA VAL A 272 -8.11 -10.36 -6.28
C VAL A 272 -7.81 -9.66 -7.60
N PRO A 273 -7.95 -10.35 -8.75
CA PRO A 273 -7.82 -9.71 -10.05
C PRO A 273 -8.99 -8.74 -10.30
N GLU A 274 -8.74 -7.66 -11.04
CA GLU A 274 -9.77 -6.67 -11.42
C GLU A 274 -11.00 -7.31 -12.07
N GLU A 275 -10.82 -8.33 -12.92
CA GLU A 275 -11.93 -8.98 -13.60
C GLU A 275 -12.86 -9.77 -12.68
N SER A 276 -12.44 -10.10 -11.45
CA SER A 276 -13.26 -10.81 -10.48
C SER A 276 -14.11 -9.90 -9.60
N LEU A 277 -13.93 -8.57 -9.69
CA LEU A 277 -14.63 -7.58 -8.87
C LEU A 277 -15.76 -6.91 -9.64
N VAL A 278 -16.80 -6.51 -8.91
CA VAL A 278 -17.96 -5.74 -9.41
C VAL A 278 -18.24 -4.60 -8.45
N ALA A 279 -18.48 -3.42 -9.03
CA ALA A 279 -18.98 -2.28 -8.25
C ALA A 279 -20.45 -2.53 -7.88
N PRO A 280 -20.86 -2.25 -6.63
CA PRO A 280 -22.26 -2.36 -6.23
C PRO A 280 -23.12 -1.42 -7.08
N THR A 281 -24.33 -1.88 -7.45
CA THR A 281 -25.26 -1.12 -8.29
C THR A 281 -25.85 0.08 -7.55
N GLU A 282 -26.00 -0.04 -6.25
CA GLU A 282 -26.50 1.03 -5.37
C GLU A 282 -25.44 1.34 -4.29
N PRO A 283 -25.41 2.59 -3.79
CA PRO A 283 -24.52 2.98 -2.71
C PRO A 283 -24.81 2.14 -1.46
N ASP A 284 -23.93 1.19 -1.18
CA ASP A 284 -24.04 0.31 -0.01
C ASP A 284 -23.62 1.09 1.24
N LYS A 285 -24.60 1.58 2.00
CA LYS A 285 -24.41 2.25 3.29
C LYS A 285 -24.46 1.28 4.47
N ASP A 286 -24.51 -0.02 4.21
CA ASP A 286 -24.54 -1.02 5.27
C ASP A 286 -23.26 -0.98 6.10
N ARG A 287 -23.41 -1.46 7.33
CA ARG A 287 -22.32 -1.63 8.26
C ARG A 287 -21.31 -2.63 7.68
N PHE A 288 -20.06 -2.19 7.65
CA PHE A 288 -18.92 -2.99 7.23
C PHE A 288 -17.96 -3.10 8.41
N ASP A 289 -17.74 -4.31 8.91
CA ASP A 289 -16.90 -4.56 10.07
C ASP A 289 -15.63 -5.30 9.64
N HIS A 290 -14.47 -4.66 9.84
CA HIS A 290 -13.17 -5.29 9.64
C HIS A 290 -12.12 -4.68 10.59
N PRO A 291 -11.21 -5.47 11.19
CA PRO A 291 -10.25 -4.97 12.19
C PRO A 291 -9.33 -3.85 11.70
N TYR A 292 -9.01 -3.85 10.41
CA TYR A 292 -8.08 -2.90 9.80
C TYR A 292 -8.76 -1.60 9.32
N THR A 293 -10.09 -1.53 9.33
CA THR A 293 -10.84 -0.39 8.78
C THR A 293 -10.49 0.91 9.49
N SER A 294 -10.44 0.90 10.83
CA SER A 294 -10.15 2.09 11.64
C SER A 294 -8.74 2.65 11.46
N PHE A 295 -7.81 1.83 10.98
CA PHE A 295 -6.41 2.24 10.76
C PHE A 295 -6.16 2.73 9.34
N LEU A 296 -6.90 2.23 8.36
CA LEU A 296 -6.70 2.53 6.93
C LEU A 296 -7.62 3.63 6.39
N PHE A 297 -8.75 3.89 7.07
CA PHE A 297 -9.76 4.83 6.61
C PHE A 297 -10.19 5.79 7.72
N TYR A 298 -10.49 7.04 7.35
CA TYR A 298 -11.03 8.04 8.29
C TYR A 298 -12.51 7.82 8.61
N GLY A 299 -13.24 7.13 7.73
CA GLY A 299 -14.69 6.92 7.82
C GLY A 299 -15.28 6.62 6.45
N MET A 300 -16.60 6.67 6.36
CA MET A 300 -17.35 6.56 5.09
C MET A 300 -17.73 7.95 4.57
N ASP A 301 -17.81 8.10 3.26
CA ASP A 301 -18.33 9.28 2.58
C ASP A 301 -19.86 9.24 2.45
N ALA A 302 -20.44 10.26 1.81
CA ALA A 302 -21.89 10.34 1.57
C ALA A 302 -22.42 9.26 0.61
N ALA A 303 -21.54 8.72 -0.24
CA ALA A 303 -21.83 7.65 -1.19
C ALA A 303 -21.72 6.25 -0.56
N GLY A 304 -21.18 6.13 0.67
CA GLY A 304 -20.97 4.87 1.37
C GLY A 304 -19.61 4.23 1.12
N ASP A 305 -18.74 4.85 0.33
CA ASP A 305 -17.35 4.43 0.13
C ASP A 305 -16.47 4.90 1.29
N PHE A 306 -15.35 4.22 1.53
CA PHE A 306 -14.42 4.59 2.59
C PHE A 306 -13.43 5.67 2.15
N ILE A 307 -13.12 6.60 3.06
CA ILE A 307 -12.16 7.67 2.82
C ILE A 307 -10.77 7.22 3.29
N PRO A 308 -9.81 6.94 2.39
CA PRO A 308 -8.48 6.44 2.76
C PRO A 308 -7.66 7.51 3.49
N ILE A 309 -6.84 7.08 4.44
CA ILE A 309 -5.88 7.97 5.12
C ILE A 309 -4.86 8.53 4.13
N LYS A 310 -4.29 9.70 4.46
CA LYS A 310 -3.33 10.40 3.59
C LYS A 310 -2.16 9.50 3.19
N GLN A 311 -1.59 8.77 4.14
CA GLN A 311 -0.42 7.91 3.93
C GLN A 311 -0.71 6.76 2.97
N LEU A 312 -1.93 6.21 3.01
CA LEU A 312 -2.34 5.13 2.10
C LEU A 312 -2.50 5.66 0.67
N ARG A 313 -3.03 6.88 0.53
CA ARG A 313 -3.12 7.56 -0.77
C ARG A 313 -1.75 7.89 -1.35
N GLU A 314 -0.83 8.34 -0.50
CA GLU A 314 0.56 8.62 -0.89
C GLU A 314 1.29 7.34 -1.34
N LYS A 315 1.09 6.21 -0.63
CA LYS A 315 1.66 4.91 -1.01
C LYS A 315 1.34 4.51 -2.46
N TYR A 316 0.11 4.75 -2.91
CA TYR A 316 -0.35 4.39 -4.26
C TYR A 316 -0.42 5.59 -5.23
N ASN A 317 0.08 6.76 -4.82
CA ASN A 317 0.02 8.01 -5.58
C ASN A 317 -1.37 8.33 -6.15
N LYS A 318 -2.42 8.19 -5.32
CA LYS A 318 -3.81 8.48 -5.71
C LYS A 318 -4.34 9.74 -5.02
N PRO A 319 -5.05 10.62 -5.74
CA PRO A 319 -5.67 11.80 -5.12
C PRO A 319 -6.81 11.38 -4.19
N ARG A 320 -7.24 12.31 -3.33
CA ARG A 320 -8.47 12.15 -2.57
C ARG A 320 -9.65 12.14 -3.55
N HIS A 321 -10.55 11.18 -3.41
CA HIS A 321 -11.84 11.24 -4.08
C HIS A 321 -12.76 12.21 -3.32
N GLU A 322 -13.38 13.12 -4.05
CA GLU A 322 -14.40 14.03 -3.55
C GLU A 322 -15.73 13.66 -4.20
N VAL A 323 -16.74 13.43 -3.37
CA VAL A 323 -18.11 13.21 -3.84
C VAL A 323 -18.62 14.54 -4.42
N PRO A 324 -19.28 14.55 -5.58
CA PRO A 324 -19.88 15.77 -6.12
C PRO A 324 -20.77 16.45 -5.08
N TYR A 325 -20.52 17.73 -4.84
CA TYR A 325 -21.34 18.55 -3.96
C TYR A 325 -22.66 18.85 -4.68
N ASP A 326 -23.78 18.37 -4.11
CA ASP A 326 -25.12 18.74 -4.57
C ASP A 326 -25.61 19.95 -3.75
N PRO A 327 -25.76 21.14 -4.35
CA PRO A 327 -26.21 22.33 -3.64
C PRO A 327 -27.68 22.25 -3.17
N GLU A 328 -28.46 21.24 -3.59
CA GLU A 328 -29.86 21.12 -3.16
C GLU A 328 -30.02 20.64 -1.70
N ASP A 329 -29.01 20.02 -1.11
CA ASP A 329 -29.07 19.52 0.28
C ASP A 329 -29.15 20.66 1.32
N GLU A 330 -28.62 21.86 1.03
CA GLU A 330 -28.68 23.01 1.96
C GLU A 330 -30.07 23.68 2.02
N ASN A 331 -30.86 23.59 0.95
CA ASN A 331 -32.17 24.24 0.87
C ASN A 331 -33.27 23.51 1.65
N SER A 332 -33.00 22.28 2.10
CA SER A 332 -33.93 21.48 2.90
C SER A 332 -33.96 21.87 4.38
N GLY A 333 -32.99 22.67 4.84
CA GLY A 333 -32.84 23.07 6.25
C GLY A 333 -33.47 24.41 6.65
N GLU A 334 -33.87 25.27 5.70
CA GLU A 334 -34.42 26.61 6.00
C GLU A 334 -35.96 26.69 5.99
N SER A 335 -36.65 25.57 5.77
CA SER A 335 -38.11 25.49 5.84
C SER A 335 -38.56 24.72 7.08
N SER A 336 -38.43 25.31 8.27
CA SER A 336 -39.10 24.82 9.49
C SER A 336 -39.41 25.95 10.46
#